data_AF-A0A1G5E7R5-F1
#
_entry.id   AF-A0A1G5E7R5-F1
#
_cell.length_a   1.000
_cell.length_b   1.000
_cell.length_c   1.000
_cell.angle_alpha   90.00
_cell.angle_beta   90.00
_cell.angle_gamma   90.00
#
_symmetry.space_group_name_H-M   'P 1'
#
loop_
_entity.id
_entity.type
_entity.pdbx_description
1 polymer ?
#
loop_
_entity_poly.entity_id
_entity_poly.type
_entity_poly.pdbx_seq_one_letter_code
_entity_poly.pdbx_strand_id
1 'polypeptide(L)'
;MPESIKVEFELSAWGQENTQDGGGSFQKHELLKIRTVSKDITLEQLEAMVKEMIADIKKVYPQPEQLGVKVTLRAKETDGIFTYLD
;
A
#
# COMPACT_ATOMS: atom_id res chain seq x y z
N MET A 1 -23.10 9.75 -11.02
CA MET A 1 -22.03 9.60 -10.00
C MET A 1 -20.80 9.11 -10.74
N PRO A 2 -19.58 9.59 -10.45
CA PRO A 2 -18.39 9.07 -11.10
C PRO A 2 -18.26 7.57 -10.80
N GLU A 3 -17.89 6.78 -11.81
CA GLU A 3 -17.64 5.36 -11.62
C GLU A 3 -16.55 5.17 -10.56
N SER A 4 -16.74 4.22 -9.65
CA SER A 4 -15.77 3.91 -8.61
C SER A 4 -15.07 2.59 -8.88
N ILE A 5 -13.80 2.52 -8.53
CA ILE A 5 -12.94 1.33 -8.65
C ILE A 5 -12.39 0.94 -7.28
N LYS A 6 -12.10 -0.34 -7.08
CA LYS A 6 -11.36 -0.78 -5.90
C LYS A 6 -9.88 -0.92 -6.21
N VAL A 7 -9.08 -0.43 -5.28
CA VAL A 7 -7.63 -0.47 -5.35
C VAL A 7 -7.10 -1.07 -4.05
N GLU A 8 -6.21 -2.04 -4.20
CA GLU A 8 -5.51 -2.69 -3.10
C GLU A 8 -4.15 -2.02 -2.92
N PHE A 9 -3.87 -1.56 -1.70
CA PHE A 9 -2.58 -1.02 -1.31
C PHE A 9 -1.92 -2.00 -0.37
N GLU A 10 -0.72 -2.45 -0.74
CA GLU A 10 0.14 -3.29 0.07
C GLU A 10 1.36 -2.45 0.43
N LEU A 11 1.57 -2.21 1.73
CA LEU A 11 2.75 -1.54 2.24
C LEU A 11 3.54 -2.52 3.10
N SER A 12 4.81 -2.69 2.78
CA SER A 12 5.75 -3.48 3.54
C SER A 12 6.87 -2.57 4.03
N ALA A 13 7.27 -2.73 5.28
CA ALA A 13 8.37 -2.00 5.90
C ALA A 13 9.31 -3.01 6.56
N TRP A 14 10.61 -2.88 6.33
CA TRP A 14 11.57 -3.85 6.85
C TRP A 14 12.91 -3.22 7.19
N GLY A 15 13.62 -3.86 8.12
CA GLY A 15 14.93 -3.43 8.59
C GLY A 15 15.38 -4.21 9.82
N GLN A 16 16.61 -3.96 10.26
CA GLN A 16 17.10 -4.53 11.50
C GLN A 16 16.30 -4.01 12.68
N GLU A 17 16.06 -4.91 13.62
CA GLU A 17 15.53 -4.55 14.93
C GLU A 17 16.74 -4.36 15.85
N ASN A 18 16.92 -3.14 16.36
CA ASN A 18 17.96 -2.85 17.33
C ASN A 18 17.57 -3.46 18.68
N THR A 19 17.78 -4.77 18.84
CA THR A 19 17.68 -5.43 20.13
C THR A 19 18.99 -5.22 20.90
N GLN A 20 18.88 -5.05 22.22
CA GLN A 20 20.05 -4.81 23.09
C GLN A 20 20.89 -6.08 23.30
N ASP A 21 20.43 -7.21 22.73
CA ASP A 21 20.80 -8.56 23.13
C ASP A 21 21.93 -9.14 22.26
N GLY A 22 22.46 -8.35 21.33
CA GLY A 22 23.60 -8.72 20.47
C GLY A 22 23.28 -9.76 19.38
N GLY A 23 22.04 -10.22 19.29
CA GLY A 23 21.53 -11.02 18.17
C GLY A 23 20.90 -10.12 17.10
N GLY A 24 21.32 -10.26 15.84
CA GLY A 24 20.65 -9.56 14.75
C GLY A 24 19.27 -10.18 14.50
N SER A 25 18.20 -9.46 14.82
CA SER A 25 16.84 -9.78 14.38
C SER A 25 16.42 -8.82 13.27
N PHE A 26 15.60 -9.34 12.36
CA PHE A 26 15.06 -8.56 11.25
C PHE A 26 13.54 -8.48 11.43
N GLN A 27 13.01 -7.27 11.39
CA GLN A 27 11.59 -7.04 11.58
C GLN A 27 10.95 -6.62 10.25
N LYS A 28 9.76 -7.16 9.99
CA LYS A 28 8.92 -6.78 8.86
C LYS A 28 7.54 -6.41 9.37
N HIS A 29 7.04 -5.25 8.95
CA HIS A 29 5.68 -4.78 9.18
C HIS A 29 4.93 -4.70 7.86
N GLU A 30 3.71 -5.23 7.81
CA GLU A 30 2.88 -5.22 6.61
C GLU A 30 1.53 -4.60 6.90
N LEU A 31 1.06 -3.79 5.95
CA LEU A 31 -0.24 -3.14 5.99
C LEU A 31 -0.93 -3.32 4.65
N LEU A 32 -2.08 -4.00 4.68
CA LEU A 32 -2.98 -4.11 3.55
C LEU A 32 -4.16 -3.15 3.76
N LYS A 33 -4.48 -2.31 2.77
CA LYS A 33 -5.71 -1.52 2.75
C LYS A 33 -6.38 -1.64 1.39
N ILE A 34 -7.69 -1.89 1.39
CA ILE A 34 -8.53 -1.81 0.19
C ILE A 34 -9.29 -0.49 0.26
N ARG A 35 -9.23 0.30 -0.81
CA ARG A 35 -9.99 1.57 -0.91
C ARG A 35 -10.83 1.57 -2.17
N THR A 36 -12.06 2.05 -2.04
CA THR A 36 -12.90 2.44 -3.18
C THR A 36 -12.56 3.89 -3.54
N VAL A 37 -12.14 4.12 -4.78
CA VAL A 37 -11.71 5.43 -5.28
C VAL A 37 -12.45 5.77 -6.57
N SER A 38 -12.41 7.04 -6.98
CA SER A 38 -12.92 7.43 -8.31
C SER A 38 -12.11 6.75 -9.41
N LYS A 39 -12.75 6.39 -10.53
CA LYS A 39 -12.05 5.94 -11.75
C LYS A 39 -11.10 7.01 -12.31
N ASP A 40 -11.36 8.28 -12.01
CA ASP A 40 -10.53 9.42 -12.41
C ASP A 40 -9.36 9.69 -11.43
N ILE A 41 -9.04 8.73 -10.55
CA ILE A 41 -7.94 8.86 -9.58
C ILE A 41 -6.61 9.18 -10.29
N THR A 42 -5.88 10.17 -9.79
CA THR A 42 -4.55 10.53 -10.30
C THR A 42 -3.44 9.84 -9.53
N LEU A 43 -2.25 9.78 -10.12
CA LEU A 43 -1.06 9.27 -9.42
C LEU A 43 -0.77 10.07 -8.13
N GLU A 44 -0.91 11.40 -8.16
CA GLU A 44 -0.71 12.25 -6.99
C GLU A 44 -1.68 11.90 -5.84
N GLN A 45 -2.94 11.59 -6.17
CA GLN A 45 -3.92 11.17 -5.17
C GLN A 45 -3.60 9.79 -4.60
N LEU A 46 -3.11 8.84 -5.42
CA LEU A 46 -2.61 7.56 -4.94
C LEU A 46 -1.40 7.75 -4.01
N GLU A 47 -0.45 8.62 -4.37
CA GLU A 47 0.71 8.95 -3.53
C GLU A 47 0.30 9.55 -2.18
N ALA A 48 -0.72 10.40 -2.14
CA ALA A 48 -1.26 10.94 -0.88
C ALA A 48 -1.77 9.81 0.03
N MET A 49 -2.53 8.85 -0.52
CA MET A 49 -3.01 7.69 0.24
C MET A 49 -1.86 6.80 0.75
N VAL A 50 -0.82 6.63 -0.06
CA VAL A 50 0.39 5.89 0.33
C VAL A 50 1.15 6.61 1.45
N LYS A 51 1.28 7.94 1.38
CA LYS A 51 1.91 8.75 2.45
C LYS A 51 1.17 8.59 3.78
N GLU A 52 -0.16 8.56 3.77
CA GLU A 52 -0.96 8.25 4.97
C GLU A 52 -0.62 6.86 5.54
N MET A 53 -0.52 5.84 4.68
CA MET A 53 -0.18 4.48 5.11
C MET A 53 1.24 4.39 5.69
N ILE A 54 2.20 5.09 5.09
CA ILE A 54 3.56 5.18 5.62
C ILE A 54 3.56 5.85 6.99
N ALA A 55 2.78 6.92 7.18
CA ALA A 55 2.64 7.56 8.47
C ALA A 55 2.06 6.61 9.53
N ASP A 56 1.10 5.75 9.15
CA ASP A 56 0.56 4.72 10.05
C ASP A 56 1.61 3.69 10.45
N ILE A 57 2.41 3.17 9.50
CA ILE A 57 3.52 2.27 9.83
C ILE A 57 4.53 2.95 10.76
N LYS A 58 4.89 4.21 10.49
CA LYS A 58 5.88 4.94 11.30
C LYS A 58 5.44 5.18 12.75
N LYS A 59 4.15 5.04 13.08
CA LYS A 59 3.69 5.08 14.48
C LYS A 59 4.12 3.85 15.27
N VAL A 60 4.25 2.70 14.61
CA VAL A 60 4.59 1.40 15.26
C VAL A 60 6.00 0.91 14.92
N TYR A 61 6.55 1.36 13.79
CA TYR A 61 7.91 1.08 13.36
C TYR A 61 8.55 2.40 12.86
N PRO A 62 9.11 3.24 13.76
CA PRO A 62 9.47 4.62 13.44
C PRO A 62 10.58 4.79 12.40
N GLN A 63 11.50 3.83 12.31
CA GLN A 63 12.68 3.91 11.45
C GLN A 63 12.89 2.60 10.68
N PRO A 64 12.01 2.26 9.72
CA PRO A 64 12.27 1.16 8.82
C PRO A 64 13.44 1.52 7.90
N GLU A 65 14.33 0.58 7.62
CA GLU A 65 15.42 0.78 6.65
C GLU A 65 14.89 0.91 5.23
N GLN A 66 13.83 0.15 4.93
CA GLN A 66 13.25 0.07 3.60
C GLN A 66 11.72 0.03 3.68
N LEU A 67 11.09 0.61 2.66
CA LEU A 67 9.64 0.65 2.47
C LEU A 67 9.35 0.21 1.04
N GLY A 68 8.39 -0.71 0.89
CA GLY A 68 7.88 -1.16 -0.40
C GLY A 68 6.38 -0.92 -0.46
N VAL A 69 5.92 -0.33 -1.56
CA VAL A 69 4.50 -0.07 -1.81
C VAL A 69 4.11 -0.74 -3.11
N LYS A 70 3.01 -1.48 -3.08
CA LYS A 70 2.36 -2.04 -4.25
C LYS A 70 0.92 -1.57 -4.29
N VAL A 71 0.51 -1.08 -5.46
CA VAL A 71 -0.86 -0.66 -5.73
C VAL A 71 -1.41 -1.55 -6.82
N THR A 72 -2.46 -2.31 -6.51
CA THR A 72 -3.04 -3.29 -7.42
C THR A 72 -4.47 -2.88 -7.76
N LEU A 73 -4.75 -2.84 -9.05
CA LEU A 73 -6.11 -2.73 -9.61
C LEU A 73 -6.43 -4.05 -10.30
N ARG A 74 -7.62 -4.58 -10.05
CA ARG A 74 -8.11 -5.79 -10.71
C ARG A 74 -9.14 -5.41 -11.76
N ALA A 75 -8.96 -5.92 -12.97
CA ALA A 75 -9.90 -5.72 -14.06
C ALA A 75 -9.96 -6.98 -14.92
N LYS A 76 -11.08 -7.15 -15.62
CA LYS A 76 -11.23 -8.11 -16.72
C LYS A 76 -11.49 -7.35 -18.01
N GLU A 77 -11.08 -7.93 -19.12
CA GLU A 77 -11.35 -7.44 -20.46
C GLU A 77 -12.29 -8.43 -21.15
N THR A 78 -13.33 -7.93 -21.82
CA THR A 78 -14.26 -8.74 -22.60
C THR A 78 -14.74 -7.91 -23.79
N ASP A 79 -14.53 -8.40 -25.01
CA ASP A 79 -14.93 -7.76 -26.27
C ASP A 79 -14.46 -6.30 -26.43
N GLY A 80 -13.25 -6.00 -25.96
CA GLY A 80 -12.61 -4.68 -25.95
C GLY A 80 -12.98 -3.80 -24.75
N ILE A 81 -13.81 -4.29 -23.83
CA ILE A 81 -14.33 -3.50 -22.70
C ILE A 81 -13.66 -3.93 -21.40
N PHE A 82 -12.93 -3.00 -20.77
CA PHE A 82 -12.38 -3.18 -19.42
C PHE A 82 -13.45 -2.96 -18.36
N THR A 83 -13.68 -3.98 -17.54
CA THR A 83 -14.54 -3.92 -16.35
C THR A 83 -13.69 -4.11 -15.11
N TYR A 84 -13.77 -3.17 -14.17
CA TYR A 84 -13.07 -3.28 -12.90
C TYR A 84 -13.71 -4.36 -12.04
N LEU A 85 -12.88 -5.15 -11.36
CA LEU A 85 -13.30 -6.19 -10.46
C LEU A 85 -13.36 -5.66 -9.03
N ASP A 86 -14.31 -6.21 -8.28
CA ASP A 86 -14.55 -5.93 -6.87
C ASP A 86 -13.52 -6.58 -5.92
#